data_AF-A0A661VHZ8-F1
#
_entry.id   AF-A0A661VHZ8-F1
#
_cell.length_a   1.000
_cell.length_b   1.000
_cell.length_c   1.000
_cell.angle_alpha   90.00
_cell.angle_beta   90.00
_cell.angle_gamma   90.00
#
_symmetry.space_group_name_H-M   'P 1'
#
loop_
_entity.id
_entity.type
_entity.pdbx_description
1 polymer ?
#
loop_
_entity_poly.entity_id
_entity_poly.type
_entity_poly.pdbx_seq_one_letter_code
_entity_poly.pdbx_strand_id
1 'polypeptide(L)'
;MRLRVEGADSVTLTPSPAPGEGRGGGLRLTTAVGEFTLPLLTVEGIVPDGQPATFNLEPGTFDVTSPFSLSPPLPLSVSPQDNPDDLLYSTFLGGSDDDGGRDIAVDASGAAYVTGSTASSDFPTTPGAFDTLYSGGDGFVVKVNADGTGLAYATFLSSGGSIAVDGAGSAYITGMTGSSDFPTTAGAFDRTYNGGYCDAFVVKLNADGTALTYATFLGGSDWDWGHAIAVDGSGAAYITGWTNSSNFPTTSGAFDRTHNGAGDIFVAKLNATGSALDYATFVGGDAGDRGLAIAVDESGAAYVTGEAGWGWPHEFPTTPGAFDRSHDGYDDAFVVKLNPAGSALVYATFLGGSNDER
;
A
#
# COMPACT_ATOMS: atom_id res chain seq x y z
N MET A 1 9.06 -39.82 -4.40
CA MET A 1 9.25 -38.91 -3.24
C MET A 1 10.65 -39.16 -2.69
N ARG A 2 11.49 -38.12 -2.56
CA ARG A 2 12.81 -38.22 -1.90
C ARG A 2 12.75 -37.38 -0.63
N LEU A 3 13.12 -37.97 0.50
CA LEU A 3 13.21 -37.28 1.78
C LEU A 3 14.69 -37.03 2.07
N ARG A 4 15.10 -35.76 2.22
CA ARG A 4 16.43 -35.38 2.70
C ARG A 4 16.29 -35.00 4.18
N VAL A 5 17.07 -35.65 5.04
CA VAL A 5 17.12 -35.37 6.48
C VAL A 5 18.53 -34.88 6.80
N GLU A 6 18.65 -33.67 7.32
CA GLU A 6 19.94 -33.10 7.74
C GLU A 6 19.87 -32.68 9.21
N GLY A 7 20.96 -32.88 9.95
CA GLY A 7 21.06 -32.48 11.37
C GLY A 7 20.46 -33.47 12.38
N ALA A 8 20.09 -34.69 11.97
CA ALA A 8 19.69 -35.76 12.89
C ALA A 8 20.89 -36.64 13.27
N ASP A 9 21.00 -36.96 14.55
CA ASP A 9 22.03 -37.87 15.08
C ASP A 9 21.71 -39.33 14.72
N SER A 10 20.42 -39.66 14.58
CA SER A 10 19.97 -40.93 14.00
C SER A 10 18.56 -40.84 13.41
N VAL A 11 18.26 -41.76 12.49
CA VAL A 11 16.95 -41.90 11.82
C VAL A 11 16.51 -43.36 11.91
N THR A 12 15.32 -43.61 12.44
CA THR A 12 14.77 -44.98 12.59
C THR A 12 13.30 -45.01 12.17
N LEU A 13 12.90 -46.05 11.45
CA LEU A 13 11.49 -46.32 11.15
C LEU A 13 10.85 -47.06 12.32
N THR A 14 9.75 -46.54 12.87
CA THR A 14 8.98 -47.24 13.89
C THR A 14 7.80 -47.97 13.24
N PRO A 15 7.62 -49.28 13.52
CA PRO A 15 6.50 -50.03 12.99
C PRO A 15 5.18 -49.51 13.56
N SER A 16 4.10 -49.63 12.78
CA SER A 16 2.76 -49.27 13.26
C SER A 16 2.27 -50.29 14.30
N PRO A 17 1.68 -49.85 15.43
CA PRO A 17 1.09 -50.77 16.40
C PRO A 17 -0.15 -51.48 15.83
N ALA A 18 -0.54 -52.57 16.48
CA ALA A 18 -1.73 -53.35 16.11
C ALA A 18 -3.01 -52.49 16.14
N PRO A 19 -4.05 -52.84 15.36
CA PRO A 19 -5.26 -52.02 15.25
C PRO A 19 -5.93 -51.82 16.62
N GLY A 20 -6.02 -50.57 17.09
CA GLY A 20 -6.73 -50.18 18.33
C GLY A 20 -5.86 -49.50 19.40
N GLU A 21 -4.54 -49.51 19.27
CA GLU A 21 -3.62 -48.78 20.15
C GLU A 21 -3.09 -47.54 19.40
N GLY A 22 -3.27 -46.34 19.97
CA GLY A 22 -3.16 -45.06 19.25
C GLY A 22 -1.80 -44.72 18.58
N ARG A 23 -1.86 -43.64 17.76
CA ARG A 23 -0.83 -42.99 16.90
C ARG A 23 0.16 -43.93 16.19
N GLY A 24 -0.06 -44.07 14.88
CA GLY A 24 0.63 -44.99 13.95
C GLY A 24 2.15 -44.80 13.83
N GLY A 25 2.79 -45.80 13.22
CA GLY A 25 4.24 -45.85 12.98
C GLY A 25 4.74 -44.64 12.17
N GLY A 26 5.99 -44.25 12.38
CA GLY A 26 6.53 -42.99 11.89
C GLY A 26 8.03 -43.04 11.64
N LEU A 27 8.54 -42.01 10.96
CA LEU A 27 9.97 -41.76 10.89
C LEU A 27 10.39 -41.02 12.16
N ARG A 28 11.14 -41.69 13.04
CA ARG A 28 11.66 -41.11 14.27
C ARG A 28 13.04 -40.52 14.03
N LEU A 29 13.19 -39.25 14.37
CA LEU A 29 14.41 -38.47 14.29
C LEU A 29 14.86 -38.15 15.70
N THR A 30 16.10 -38.52 16.04
CA THR A 30 16.74 -38.14 17.30
C THR A 30 17.77 -37.07 16.98
N THR A 31 17.69 -35.93 17.67
CA THR A 31 18.62 -34.81 17.54
C THR A 31 19.10 -34.38 18.92
N ALA A 32 20.16 -33.58 18.96
CA ALA A 32 20.69 -32.99 20.20
C ALA A 32 19.68 -32.16 21.01
N VAL A 33 18.55 -31.74 20.40
CA VAL A 33 17.52 -30.91 21.03
C VAL A 33 16.22 -31.66 21.33
N GLY A 34 16.11 -32.94 20.95
CA GLY A 34 14.94 -33.77 21.27
C GLY A 34 14.61 -34.81 20.22
N GLU A 35 13.50 -35.50 20.43
CA GLU A 35 13.00 -36.52 19.50
C GLU A 35 11.72 -36.06 18.80
N PHE A 36 11.68 -36.32 17.49
CA PHE A 36 10.58 -35.93 16.62
C PHE A 36 10.09 -37.16 15.87
N THR A 37 8.78 -37.38 15.79
CA THR A 37 8.19 -38.48 15.02
C THR A 37 7.31 -37.89 13.94
N LEU A 38 7.70 -38.10 12.69
CA LEU A 38 6.90 -37.74 11.53
C LEU A 38 5.97 -38.91 11.19
N PRO A 39 4.64 -38.73 11.16
CA PRO A 39 3.75 -39.77 10.70
C PRO A 39 4.05 -40.07 9.22
N LEU A 40 4.20 -41.34 8.85
CA LEU A 40 4.31 -41.70 7.44
C LEU A 40 3.01 -41.31 6.74
N LEU A 41 3.12 -40.44 5.73
CA LEU A 41 1.98 -40.15 4.86
C LEU A 41 1.62 -41.44 4.10
N THR A 42 0.44 -41.98 4.36
CA THR A 42 -0.16 -43.02 3.52
C THR A 42 -0.48 -42.36 2.17
N VAL A 43 0.28 -42.70 1.12
CA VAL A 43 -0.08 -42.30 -0.24
C VAL A 43 -1.10 -43.32 -0.74
N GLU A 44 -2.38 -42.98 -0.73
CA GLU A 44 -3.40 -43.76 -1.44
C GLU A 44 -3.26 -43.50 -2.95
N GLY A 45 -2.70 -44.48 -3.66
CA GLY A 45 -2.76 -44.52 -5.12
C GLY A 45 -3.89 -45.43 -5.58
N ILE A 46 -4.73 -44.95 -6.50
CA ILE A 46 -5.71 -45.80 -7.20
C ILE A 46 -4.98 -46.58 -8.29
N VAL A 47 -4.93 -47.91 -8.15
CA VAL A 47 -4.65 -48.85 -9.25
C VAL A 47 -5.96 -49.06 -10.03
N PRO A 48 -5.96 -49.38 -11.34
CA PRO A 48 -7.18 -49.36 -12.17
C PRO A 48 -8.35 -50.28 -11.78
N ASP A 49 -8.30 -51.02 -10.66
CA ASP A 49 -9.40 -51.86 -10.15
C ASP A 49 -9.81 -51.53 -8.70
N GLY A 50 -9.50 -50.33 -8.18
CA GLY A 50 -10.15 -49.80 -6.97
C GLY A 50 -9.83 -50.52 -5.65
N GLN A 51 -8.68 -51.17 -5.53
CA GLN A 51 -8.17 -51.68 -4.25
C GLN A 51 -6.86 -50.97 -3.86
N PRO A 52 -6.68 -50.56 -2.59
CA PRO A 52 -5.47 -49.89 -2.13
C PRO A 52 -4.28 -50.87 -2.10
N ALA A 53 -3.16 -50.50 -2.73
CA ALA A 53 -1.92 -51.26 -2.72
C ALA A 53 -0.93 -50.70 -1.69
N THR A 54 -0.34 -51.56 -0.87
CA THR A 54 0.74 -51.24 0.07
C THR A 54 2.09 -51.59 -0.56
N PHE A 55 3.05 -50.65 -0.59
CA PHE A 55 4.42 -50.89 -1.05
C PHE A 55 5.38 -50.95 0.13
N ASN A 56 6.10 -52.07 0.28
CA ASN A 56 7.18 -52.20 1.25
C ASN A 56 8.49 -51.74 0.58
N LEU A 57 9.12 -50.70 1.12
CA LEU A 57 10.46 -50.27 0.71
C LEU A 57 11.49 -51.02 1.55
N GLU A 58 12.42 -51.74 0.90
CA GLU A 58 13.53 -52.39 1.62
C GLU A 58 14.71 -51.41 1.84
N PRO A 59 15.44 -51.48 2.96
CA PRO A 59 16.55 -50.57 3.25
C PRO A 59 17.78 -50.82 2.37
N GLY A 60 18.35 -49.75 1.79
CA GLY A 60 19.64 -49.78 1.09
C GLY A 60 20.27 -48.39 0.94
N THR A 61 21.59 -48.32 0.79
CA THR A 61 22.38 -47.08 0.64
C THR A 61 22.77 -46.87 -0.83
N PHE A 62 22.73 -45.62 -1.33
CA PHE A 62 23.14 -45.28 -2.70
C PHE A 62 24.03 -44.04 -2.71
N ASP A 63 25.15 -44.09 -3.44
CA ASP A 63 26.07 -42.96 -3.65
C ASP A 63 25.81 -42.27 -4.99
N VAL A 64 25.94 -40.93 -5.03
CA VAL A 64 25.94 -40.17 -6.29
C VAL A 64 27.02 -39.06 -6.25
N THR A 65 27.89 -39.05 -7.27
CA THR A 65 28.95 -38.04 -7.49
C THR A 65 28.57 -36.99 -8.54
N SER A 66 29.13 -35.78 -8.37
CA SER A 66 29.08 -34.55 -9.20
C SER A 66 29.53 -34.71 -10.67
N PRO A 67 29.18 -33.81 -11.63
CA PRO A 67 28.46 -32.53 -11.49
C PRO A 67 27.09 -32.44 -12.17
N PHE A 68 26.17 -31.69 -11.54
CA PHE A 68 24.84 -31.38 -12.06
C PHE A 68 24.82 -29.99 -12.72
N SER A 69 24.45 -29.93 -13.99
CA SER A 69 23.92 -28.73 -14.65
C SER A 69 22.59 -29.13 -15.29
N LEU A 70 21.53 -28.34 -15.09
CA LEU A 70 20.27 -28.49 -15.81
C LEU A 70 19.81 -27.14 -16.37
N SER A 71 19.46 -27.16 -17.66
CA SER A 71 18.59 -26.20 -18.32
C SER A 71 17.34 -26.91 -18.83
N PRO A 72 16.15 -26.26 -18.78
CA PRO A 72 15.87 -24.98 -18.12
C PRO A 72 15.58 -25.16 -16.61
N PRO A 73 15.69 -24.09 -15.80
CA PRO A 73 15.37 -24.15 -14.38
C PRO A 73 13.85 -24.26 -14.19
N LEU A 74 13.39 -25.31 -13.52
CA LEU A 74 12.07 -25.32 -12.89
C LEU A 74 12.25 -24.85 -11.44
N PRO A 75 11.52 -23.82 -10.96
CA PRO A 75 11.59 -23.44 -9.56
C PRO A 75 10.79 -24.46 -8.75
N LEU A 76 11.50 -25.33 -8.02
CA LEU A 76 10.96 -26.02 -6.86
C LEU A 76 11.22 -25.10 -5.66
N SER A 77 10.22 -24.32 -5.25
CA SER A 77 10.19 -23.74 -3.91
C SER A 77 9.55 -24.74 -2.95
N VAL A 78 10.22 -24.97 -1.82
CA VAL A 78 9.59 -25.51 -0.62
C VAL A 78 9.63 -24.35 0.36
N SER A 79 8.47 -23.84 0.78
CA SER A 79 8.31 -22.84 1.85
C SER A 79 7.14 -23.27 2.76
N PRO A 80 7.20 -23.02 4.07
CA PRO A 80 6.36 -23.68 5.07
C PRO A 80 4.98 -23.03 5.17
N GLN A 81 3.92 -23.84 5.15
CA GLN A 81 2.54 -23.51 5.56
C GLN A 81 1.75 -22.41 4.81
N ASP A 82 2.05 -22.12 3.54
CA ASP A 82 1.19 -21.28 2.71
C ASP A 82 0.58 -22.10 1.57
N ASN A 83 -0.70 -22.47 1.71
CA ASN A 83 -1.51 -22.71 0.53
C ASN A 83 -1.86 -21.32 -0.02
N PRO A 84 -1.45 -20.92 -1.24
CA PRO A 84 -1.77 -19.60 -1.80
C PRO A 84 -3.28 -19.35 -2.01
N ASP A 85 -4.12 -20.33 -1.72
CA ASP A 85 -5.58 -20.27 -1.74
C ASP A 85 -6.23 -20.05 -0.35
N ASP A 86 -5.47 -19.93 0.74
CA ASP A 86 -6.03 -19.71 2.08
C ASP A 86 -6.13 -18.21 2.43
N LEU A 87 -7.36 -17.76 2.72
CA LEU A 87 -7.64 -16.47 3.34
C LEU A 87 -6.99 -16.42 4.72
N LEU A 88 -5.94 -15.59 4.90
CA LEU A 88 -5.21 -15.46 6.17
C LEU A 88 -6.10 -14.97 7.31
N TYR A 89 -6.86 -13.90 7.07
CA TYR A 89 -7.91 -13.42 7.94
C TYR A 89 -8.89 -12.53 7.17
N SER A 90 -10.09 -12.39 7.71
CA SER A 90 -11.05 -11.35 7.32
C SER A 90 -11.81 -10.91 8.57
N THR A 91 -12.08 -9.62 8.70
CA THR A 91 -12.88 -9.07 9.78
C THR A 91 -13.72 -7.90 9.27
N PHE A 92 -14.72 -7.50 10.05
CA PHE A 92 -15.38 -6.22 9.87
C PHE A 92 -14.65 -5.14 10.66
N LEU A 93 -14.63 -3.93 10.12
CA LEU A 93 -14.10 -2.72 10.75
C LEU A 93 -15.12 -1.61 10.56
N GLY A 94 -15.78 -1.20 11.64
CA GLY A 94 -16.90 -0.28 11.61
C GLY A 94 -17.72 -0.34 12.90
N GLY A 95 -18.76 0.49 12.97
CA GLY A 95 -19.76 0.54 14.02
C GLY A 95 -21.17 0.29 13.45
N SER A 96 -22.14 1.03 13.98
CA SER A 96 -23.57 0.80 13.76
C SER A 96 -24.19 1.52 12.55
N ASP A 97 -23.49 2.52 11.99
CA ASP A 97 -23.90 3.31 10.82
C ASP A 97 -22.95 3.08 9.62
N ASP A 98 -23.00 3.95 8.61
CA ASP A 98 -22.21 3.78 7.38
C ASP A 98 -20.71 3.96 7.64
N ASP A 99 -19.93 2.93 7.28
CA ASP A 99 -18.47 2.91 7.35
C ASP A 99 -17.88 2.46 6.02
N GLY A 100 -16.87 3.17 5.52
CA GLY A 100 -16.23 2.87 4.24
C GLY A 100 -14.73 3.07 4.30
N GLY A 101 -13.98 2.06 3.84
CA GLY A 101 -12.55 2.18 3.57
C GLY A 101 -12.28 3.02 2.32
N ARG A 102 -11.17 3.74 2.31
CA ARG A 102 -10.73 4.61 1.21
C ARG A 102 -9.40 4.16 0.61
N ASP A 103 -8.43 3.84 1.46
CA ASP A 103 -7.11 3.40 1.03
C ASP A 103 -6.47 2.46 2.05
N ILE A 104 -5.47 1.70 1.61
CA ILE A 104 -4.75 0.71 2.41
C ILE A 104 -3.25 0.71 2.10
N ALA A 105 -2.45 0.69 3.15
CA ALA A 105 -1.00 0.47 3.09
C ALA A 105 -0.60 -0.71 3.99
N VAL A 106 0.55 -1.33 3.72
CA VAL A 106 1.07 -2.46 4.50
C VAL A 106 2.52 -2.19 4.87
N ASP A 107 2.87 -2.36 6.15
CA ASP A 107 4.25 -2.22 6.61
C ASP A 107 5.07 -3.52 6.43
N ALA A 108 6.38 -3.45 6.65
CA ALA A 108 7.26 -4.61 6.50
C ALA A 108 7.00 -5.74 7.51
N SER A 109 6.21 -5.50 8.56
CA SER A 109 5.76 -6.54 9.50
C SER A 109 4.52 -7.29 9.02
N GLY A 110 3.87 -6.80 7.95
CA GLY A 110 2.60 -7.32 7.45
C GLY A 110 1.38 -6.68 8.08
N ALA A 111 1.53 -5.62 8.89
CA ALA A 111 0.41 -4.92 9.48
C ALA A 111 -0.24 -4.00 8.44
N ALA A 112 -1.57 -4.09 8.32
CA ALA A 112 -2.35 -3.28 7.40
C ALA A 112 -2.79 -1.96 8.05
N TYR A 113 -2.68 -0.87 7.31
CA TYR A 113 -3.11 0.47 7.70
C TYR A 113 -4.23 0.90 6.77
N VAL A 114 -5.38 1.27 7.33
CA VAL A 114 -6.59 1.59 6.57
C VAL A 114 -7.04 3.00 6.92
N THR A 115 -7.30 3.81 5.90
CA THR A 115 -8.05 5.05 6.05
C THR A 115 -9.48 4.87 5.56
N GLY A 116 -10.38 5.69 6.08
CA GLY A 116 -11.76 5.65 5.66
C GLY A 116 -12.58 6.77 6.25
N SER A 117 -13.90 6.68 6.05
CA SER A 117 -14.89 7.57 6.65
C SER A 117 -15.91 6.74 7.43
N THR A 118 -16.39 7.30 8.54
CA THR A 118 -17.39 6.68 9.40
C THR A 118 -18.46 7.68 9.81
N ALA A 119 -19.72 7.23 9.75
CA ALA A 119 -20.86 7.90 10.37
C ALA A 119 -21.19 7.31 11.75
N SER A 120 -20.48 6.27 12.17
CA SER A 120 -20.74 5.48 13.36
C SER A 120 -20.19 6.11 14.63
N SER A 121 -21.08 6.50 15.54
CA SER A 121 -20.67 7.02 16.87
C SER A 121 -20.00 5.97 17.78
N ASP A 122 -20.14 4.70 17.44
CA ASP A 122 -19.54 3.54 18.09
C ASP A 122 -18.39 2.91 17.29
N PHE A 123 -17.84 3.64 16.31
CA PHE A 123 -16.65 3.19 15.58
C PHE A 123 -15.52 2.82 16.55
N PRO A 124 -14.83 1.68 16.36
CA PRO A 124 -13.82 1.21 17.30
C PRO A 124 -12.62 2.16 17.33
N THR A 125 -12.27 2.62 18.53
CA THR A 125 -11.03 3.37 18.80
C THR A 125 -10.18 2.62 19.81
N THR A 126 -8.88 2.88 19.83
CA THR A 126 -7.96 2.25 20.79
C THR A 126 -7.57 3.21 21.92
N PRO A 127 -7.43 2.73 23.17
CA PRO A 127 -6.98 3.58 24.28
C PRO A 127 -5.65 4.29 23.98
N GLY A 128 -5.62 5.61 24.18
CA GLY A 128 -4.42 6.42 23.97
C GLY A 128 -4.17 6.85 22.52
N ALA A 129 -5.05 6.48 21.58
CA ALA A 129 -5.02 7.01 20.22
C ALA A 129 -5.13 8.54 20.20
N PHE A 130 -4.63 9.16 19.12
CA PHE A 130 -4.58 10.61 18.96
C PHE A 130 -5.94 11.29 19.20
N ASP A 131 -6.99 10.76 18.58
CA ASP A 131 -8.36 11.17 18.82
C ASP A 131 -9.28 9.94 18.91
N THR A 132 -10.08 9.90 19.97
CA THR A 132 -11.03 8.83 20.27
C THR A 132 -12.47 9.32 20.29
N LEU A 133 -12.73 10.60 20.06
CA LEU A 133 -14.06 11.19 20.16
C LEU A 133 -14.64 11.42 18.78
N TYR A 134 -15.74 10.74 18.49
CA TYR A 134 -16.50 10.98 17.28
C TYR A 134 -17.17 12.36 17.31
N SER A 135 -16.98 13.16 16.27
CA SER A 135 -17.41 14.56 16.20
C SER A 135 -18.43 14.87 15.10
N GLY A 136 -18.91 13.85 14.38
CA GLY A 136 -20.03 13.97 13.43
C GLY A 136 -19.65 13.81 11.96
N GLY A 137 -19.27 12.59 11.59
CA GLY A 137 -18.80 12.23 10.25
C GLY A 137 -17.30 12.46 10.14
N ASP A 138 -16.51 11.48 10.58
CA ASP A 138 -15.06 11.63 10.69
C ASP A 138 -14.33 10.68 9.74
N GLY A 139 -13.13 11.10 9.34
CA GLY A 139 -12.16 10.17 8.80
C GLY A 139 -11.58 9.32 9.93
N PHE A 140 -11.17 8.09 9.61
CA PHE A 140 -10.43 7.24 10.54
C PHE A 140 -9.09 6.83 9.97
N VAL A 141 -8.15 6.51 10.87
CA VAL A 141 -6.91 5.81 10.57
C VAL A 141 -6.80 4.62 11.50
N VAL A 142 -6.67 3.43 10.93
CA VAL A 142 -6.61 2.17 11.66
C VAL A 142 -5.35 1.43 11.27
N LYS A 143 -4.62 0.91 12.26
CA LYS A 143 -3.59 -0.11 12.07
C LYS A 143 -4.10 -1.44 12.62
N VAL A 144 -4.21 -2.44 11.76
CA VAL A 144 -4.56 -3.82 12.12
C VAL A 144 -3.28 -4.59 12.45
N ASN A 145 -3.31 -5.43 13.48
CA ASN A 145 -2.21 -6.35 13.78
C ASN A 145 -1.91 -7.23 12.56
N ALA A 146 -0.63 -7.58 12.34
CA ALA A 146 -0.22 -8.39 11.18
C ALA A 146 -0.89 -9.78 11.13
N ASP A 147 -1.32 -10.30 12.28
CA ASP A 147 -2.04 -11.56 12.40
C ASP A 147 -3.57 -11.41 12.28
N GLY A 148 -4.07 -10.19 12.07
CA GLY A 148 -5.50 -9.89 11.96
C GLY A 148 -6.28 -10.02 13.28
N THR A 149 -5.62 -10.22 14.43
CA THR A 149 -6.29 -10.51 15.71
C THR A 149 -6.95 -9.31 16.37
N GLY A 150 -6.66 -8.10 15.89
CA GLY A 150 -7.19 -6.87 16.46
C GLY A 150 -6.54 -5.62 15.89
N LEU A 151 -6.82 -4.48 16.53
CA LEU A 151 -6.28 -3.18 16.15
C LEU A 151 -5.06 -2.85 17.01
N ALA A 152 -3.95 -2.56 16.36
CA ALA A 152 -2.77 -1.98 17.03
C ALA A 152 -3.08 -0.55 17.47
N TYR A 153 -3.73 0.22 16.59
CA TYR A 153 -4.39 1.47 16.96
C TYR A 153 -5.57 1.78 16.03
N ALA A 154 -6.49 2.61 16.51
CA ALA A 154 -7.58 3.19 15.75
C ALA A 154 -7.90 4.58 16.29
N THR A 155 -7.82 5.59 15.41
CA THR A 155 -8.00 7.01 15.74
C THR A 155 -8.92 7.68 14.72
N PHE A 156 -9.60 8.73 15.15
CA PHE A 156 -10.19 9.69 14.22
C PHE A 156 -9.13 10.67 13.72
N LEU A 157 -9.29 11.08 12.46
CA LEU A 157 -8.53 12.11 11.78
C LEU A 157 -9.36 12.53 10.57
N SER A 158 -9.61 13.83 10.38
CA SER A 158 -10.42 14.44 9.31
C SER A 158 -10.45 13.68 7.97
N SER A 159 -11.49 13.86 7.14
CA SER A 159 -11.78 13.05 5.94
C SER A 159 -10.54 12.62 5.16
N GLY A 160 -10.07 11.40 5.45
CA GLY A 160 -8.86 10.81 4.89
C GLY A 160 -9.11 10.24 3.50
N GLY A 161 -8.24 10.59 2.55
CA GLY A 161 -8.28 10.10 1.17
C GLY A 161 -7.32 8.92 0.96
N SER A 162 -6.04 9.11 1.28
CA SER A 162 -4.98 8.13 0.99
C SER A 162 -3.95 8.01 2.12
N ILE A 163 -3.29 6.85 2.20
CA ILE A 163 -2.31 6.51 3.22
C ILE A 163 -1.04 5.88 2.64
N ALA A 164 0.11 6.30 3.17
CA ALA A 164 1.40 5.64 2.99
C ALA A 164 2.05 5.38 4.36
N VAL A 165 2.98 4.43 4.43
CA VAL A 165 3.66 4.07 5.70
C VAL A 165 5.16 4.03 5.48
N ASP A 166 5.92 4.65 6.39
CA ASP A 166 7.39 4.62 6.34
C ASP A 166 7.98 3.35 6.99
N GLY A 167 9.28 3.12 6.79
CA GLY A 167 9.99 1.97 7.37
C GLY A 167 10.05 1.97 8.91
N ALA A 168 9.69 3.07 9.57
CA ALA A 168 9.55 3.16 11.02
C ALA A 168 8.12 2.89 11.50
N GLY A 169 7.16 2.65 10.59
CA GLY A 169 5.77 2.38 10.88
C GLY A 169 4.92 3.64 11.07
N SER A 170 5.42 4.83 10.77
CA SER A 170 4.64 6.07 10.83
C SER A 170 3.70 6.13 9.63
N ALA A 171 2.45 6.51 9.86
CA ALA A 171 1.46 6.66 8.81
C ALA A 171 1.45 8.10 8.28
N TYR A 172 1.40 8.24 6.95
CA TYR A 172 1.30 9.49 6.23
C TYR A 172 -0.06 9.55 5.55
N ILE A 173 -0.85 10.56 5.85
CA ILE A 173 -2.22 10.67 5.38
C ILE A 173 -2.39 11.99 4.63
N THR A 174 -3.08 11.93 3.49
CA THR A 174 -3.59 13.12 2.81
C THR A 174 -5.09 12.98 2.57
N GLY A 175 -5.73 14.12 2.33
CA GLY A 175 -7.16 14.23 2.12
C GLY A 175 -7.52 15.70 1.94
N MET A 176 -8.77 16.02 2.18
CA MET A 176 -9.28 17.41 2.20
C MET A 176 -9.93 17.70 3.55
N THR A 177 -9.92 18.96 3.95
CA THR A 177 -10.64 19.44 5.14
C THR A 177 -11.19 20.84 4.90
N GLY A 178 -12.47 21.04 5.21
CA GLY A 178 -13.10 22.37 5.27
C GLY A 178 -13.06 22.99 6.68
N SER A 179 -12.39 22.32 7.63
CA SER A 179 -12.38 22.72 9.04
C SER A 179 -11.23 23.66 9.34
N SER A 180 -11.55 24.87 9.80
CA SER A 180 -10.55 25.87 10.19
C SER A 180 -9.85 25.56 11.53
N ASP A 181 -10.36 24.59 12.28
CA ASP A 181 -9.79 24.05 13.52
C ASP A 181 -9.09 22.70 13.33
N PHE A 182 -8.87 22.28 12.08
CA PHE A 182 -8.08 21.07 11.77
C PHE A 182 -6.72 21.12 12.51
N PRO A 183 -6.30 20.02 13.16
CA PRO A 183 -5.09 20.04 13.97
C PRO A 183 -3.85 20.29 13.12
N THR A 184 -3.06 21.29 13.49
CA THR A 184 -1.75 21.57 12.88
C THR A 184 -0.65 21.57 13.93
N THR A 185 0.56 21.22 13.51
CA THR A 185 1.73 21.19 14.41
C THR A 185 2.54 22.48 14.33
N ALA A 186 3.25 22.81 15.41
CA ALA A 186 4.17 23.94 15.40
C ALA A 186 5.29 23.72 14.37
N GLY A 187 5.57 24.73 13.55
CA GLY A 187 6.59 24.65 12.49
C GLY A 187 6.16 23.89 11.23
N ALA A 188 4.88 23.46 11.14
CA ALA A 188 4.31 22.96 9.90
C ALA A 188 4.37 24.02 8.78
N PHE A 189 4.41 23.56 7.53
CA PHE A 189 4.48 24.39 6.33
C PHE A 189 3.38 25.45 6.29
N ASP A 190 2.14 25.02 6.53
CA ASP A 190 0.98 25.88 6.65
C ASP A 190 0.11 25.45 7.83
N ARG A 191 -0.29 26.44 8.63
CA ARG A 191 -1.06 26.27 9.85
C ARG A 191 -2.43 26.93 9.77
N THR A 192 -2.80 27.44 8.60
CA THR A 192 -4.04 28.16 8.36
C THR A 192 -4.83 27.55 7.23
N TYR A 193 -6.15 27.49 7.42
CA TYR A 193 -7.09 27.21 6.34
C TYR A 193 -7.17 28.42 5.40
N ASN A 194 -6.88 28.21 4.12
CA ASN A 194 -6.61 29.28 3.17
C ASN A 194 -7.84 29.78 2.40
N GLY A 195 -8.99 29.11 2.53
CA GLY A 195 -10.26 29.58 2.01
C GLY A 195 -11.02 28.49 1.25
N GLY A 196 -11.93 28.89 0.36
CA GLY A 196 -12.69 27.95 -0.45
C GLY A 196 -13.59 27.01 0.36
N TYR A 197 -13.85 25.84 -0.23
CA TYR A 197 -14.66 24.77 0.38
C TYR A 197 -13.84 23.81 1.24
N CYS A 198 -12.60 23.54 0.85
CA CYS A 198 -11.66 22.73 1.60
C CYS A 198 -10.24 22.90 1.03
N ASP A 199 -9.26 22.74 1.91
CA ASP A 199 -7.84 22.66 1.58
C ASP A 199 -7.42 21.19 1.65
N ALA A 200 -6.39 20.82 0.88
CA ALA A 200 -5.73 19.56 1.13
C ALA A 200 -4.98 19.61 2.48
N PHE A 201 -4.80 18.46 3.11
CA PHE A 201 -3.93 18.35 4.28
C PHE A 201 -2.88 17.26 4.10
N VAL A 202 -1.81 17.36 4.87
CA VAL A 202 -0.80 16.30 5.02
C VAL A 202 -0.53 16.08 6.49
N VAL A 203 -0.69 14.84 6.94
CA VAL A 203 -0.45 14.41 8.31
C VAL A 203 0.59 13.31 8.32
N LYS A 204 1.52 13.38 9.28
CA LYS A 204 2.33 12.24 9.72
C LYS A 204 1.94 11.86 11.14
N LEU A 205 1.32 10.70 11.30
CA LEU A 205 1.00 10.08 12.57
C LEU A 205 2.16 9.16 13.00
N ASN A 206 2.53 9.22 14.28
CA ASN A 206 3.59 8.35 14.80
C ASN A 206 3.15 6.87 14.80
N ALA A 207 4.14 5.96 14.93
CA ALA A 207 3.94 4.53 14.70
C ALA A 207 2.97 3.83 15.68
N ASP A 208 2.73 4.42 16.85
CA ASP A 208 1.77 3.93 17.83
C ASP A 208 0.39 4.60 17.72
N GLY A 209 0.21 5.55 16.79
CA GLY A 209 -1.06 6.21 16.53
C GLY A 209 -1.48 7.23 17.60
N THR A 210 -0.58 7.63 18.50
CA THR A 210 -0.89 8.46 19.67
C THR A 210 -0.71 9.95 19.44
N ALA A 211 0.09 10.36 18.45
CA ALA A 211 0.42 11.77 18.23
C ALA A 211 0.79 12.10 16.78
N LEU A 212 0.46 13.33 16.37
CA LEU A 212 0.90 13.92 15.12
C LEU A 212 2.39 14.29 15.23
N THR A 213 3.23 13.68 14.40
CA THR A 213 4.62 14.12 14.20
C THR A 213 4.64 15.46 13.47
N TYR A 214 3.82 15.58 12.43
CA TYR A 214 3.45 16.86 11.85
C TYR A 214 2.04 16.80 11.25
N ALA A 215 1.41 17.97 11.12
CA ALA A 215 0.17 18.15 10.39
C ALA A 215 0.13 19.57 9.81
N THR A 216 -0.16 19.66 8.51
CA THR A 216 -0.14 20.90 7.73
C THR A 216 -1.32 20.95 6.77
N PHE A 217 -1.77 22.17 6.47
CA PHE A 217 -2.55 22.42 5.26
C PHE A 217 -1.64 22.43 4.02
N LEU A 218 -2.25 22.23 2.87
CA LEU A 218 -1.65 22.36 1.54
C LEU A 218 -2.74 22.83 0.57
N GLY A 219 -2.81 24.14 0.32
CA GLY A 219 -3.89 24.68 -0.49
C GLY A 219 -3.76 26.18 -0.76
N GLY A 220 -4.75 26.73 -1.45
CA GLY A 220 -4.91 28.14 -1.76
C GLY A 220 -6.32 28.61 -1.39
N SER A 221 -6.87 29.55 -2.16
CA SER A 221 -8.10 30.26 -1.80
C SER A 221 -9.40 29.57 -2.25
N ASP A 222 -9.32 28.46 -2.98
CA ASP A 222 -10.43 27.70 -3.53
C ASP A 222 -10.28 26.20 -3.19
N TRP A 223 -11.02 25.32 -3.85
CA TRP A 223 -11.03 23.89 -3.57
C TRP A 223 -9.70 23.21 -3.90
N ASP A 224 -9.08 22.59 -2.90
CA ASP A 224 -7.89 21.75 -3.04
C ASP A 224 -8.11 20.36 -2.42
N TRP A 225 -7.74 19.31 -3.15
CA TRP A 225 -7.90 17.93 -2.68
C TRP A 225 -6.60 17.15 -2.87
N GLY A 226 -5.97 16.72 -1.77
CA GLY A 226 -4.90 15.73 -1.78
C GLY A 226 -5.47 14.32 -1.91
N HIS A 227 -5.36 13.74 -3.11
CA HIS A 227 -6.00 12.47 -3.43
C HIS A 227 -5.11 11.27 -3.09
N ALA A 228 -3.82 11.36 -3.36
CA ALA A 228 -2.88 10.26 -3.14
C ALA A 228 -1.56 10.74 -2.53
N ILE A 229 -0.96 9.88 -1.70
CA ILE A 229 0.31 10.14 -1.03
C ILE A 229 1.28 8.96 -1.18
N ALA A 230 2.55 9.27 -1.40
CA ALA A 230 3.67 8.32 -1.31
C ALA A 230 4.76 8.88 -0.38
N VAL A 231 5.61 8.01 0.15
CA VAL A 231 6.72 8.41 1.03
C VAL A 231 8.02 7.77 0.54
N ASP A 232 9.11 8.54 0.52
CA ASP A 232 10.43 8.02 0.18
C ASP A 232 11.22 7.55 1.42
N GLY A 233 12.36 6.90 1.18
CA GLY A 233 13.22 6.39 2.26
C GLY A 233 13.84 7.47 3.17
N SER A 234 13.76 8.75 2.80
CA SER A 234 14.16 9.88 3.66
C SER A 234 13.03 10.36 4.57
N GLY A 235 11.80 9.87 4.35
CA GLY A 235 10.60 10.29 5.05
C GLY A 235 9.91 11.52 4.44
N ALA A 236 10.31 11.95 3.23
CA ALA A 236 9.63 13.02 2.52
C ALA A 236 8.32 12.51 1.92
N ALA A 237 7.27 13.31 2.02
CA ALA A 237 5.93 12.98 1.52
C ALA A 237 5.71 13.58 0.14
N TYR A 238 5.18 12.78 -0.79
CA TYR A 238 4.83 13.17 -2.14
C TYR A 238 3.33 13.09 -2.29
N ILE A 239 2.69 14.20 -2.62
CA ILE A 239 1.24 14.32 -2.68
C ILE A 239 0.86 14.68 -4.11
N THR A 240 -0.17 14.02 -4.62
CA THR A 240 -0.88 14.47 -5.81
C THR A 240 -2.38 14.58 -5.55
N GLY A 241 -3.04 15.32 -6.42
CA GLY A 241 -4.43 15.68 -6.30
C GLY A 241 -4.76 16.74 -7.33
N TRP A 242 -5.84 17.48 -7.10
CA TRP A 242 -6.18 18.63 -7.95
C TRP A 242 -6.54 19.85 -7.12
N THR A 243 -6.46 21.00 -7.77
CA THR A 243 -6.68 22.30 -7.16
C THR A 243 -7.37 23.23 -8.13
N ASN A 244 -8.39 23.94 -7.63
CA ASN A 244 -9.03 25.06 -8.32
C ASN A 244 -8.40 26.40 -7.92
N SER A 245 -7.39 26.37 -7.04
CA SER A 245 -6.76 27.55 -6.46
C SER A 245 -5.67 28.10 -7.36
N SER A 246 -5.93 29.25 -7.99
CA SER A 246 -4.90 29.99 -8.76
C SER A 246 -3.66 30.43 -7.94
N ASN A 247 -3.78 30.43 -6.61
CA ASN A 247 -2.73 30.74 -5.64
C ASN A 247 -2.22 29.50 -4.89
N PHE A 248 -2.47 28.28 -5.38
CA PHE A 248 -1.89 27.06 -4.80
C PHE A 248 -0.36 27.20 -4.70
N PRO A 249 0.28 26.75 -3.60
CA PRO A 249 1.70 26.94 -3.40
C PRO A 249 2.54 26.21 -4.45
N THR A 250 3.45 26.95 -5.10
CA THR A 250 4.44 26.40 -6.04
C THR A 250 5.85 26.82 -5.64
N THR A 251 6.85 26.05 -6.07
CA THR A 251 8.26 26.34 -5.78
C THR A 251 8.97 26.99 -6.96
N SER A 252 10.04 27.74 -6.67
CA SER A 252 10.90 28.29 -7.72
C SER A 252 11.54 27.16 -8.53
N GLY A 253 11.51 27.27 -9.86
CA GLY A 253 12.06 26.25 -10.75
C GLY A 253 11.21 25.00 -10.93
N ALA A 254 9.97 24.98 -10.41
CA ALA A 254 8.98 23.95 -10.71
C ALA A 254 8.67 23.88 -12.22
N PHE A 255 8.21 22.71 -12.67
CA PHE A 255 7.87 22.44 -14.07
C PHE A 255 6.82 23.43 -14.60
N ASP A 256 5.74 23.62 -13.85
CA ASP A 256 4.75 24.66 -14.07
C ASP A 256 4.34 25.31 -12.75
N ARG A 257 4.15 26.63 -12.80
CA ARG A 257 3.80 27.49 -11.67
C ARG A 257 2.51 28.26 -11.90
N THR A 258 1.82 28.00 -13.01
CA THR A 258 0.60 28.69 -13.40
C THR A 258 -0.55 27.69 -13.38
N HIS A 259 -1.62 28.06 -12.70
CA HIS A 259 -2.90 27.34 -12.76
C HIS A 259 -3.61 27.74 -14.05
N ASN A 260 -3.88 26.76 -14.91
CA ASN A 260 -4.25 27.00 -16.30
C ASN A 260 -5.64 26.49 -16.70
N GLY A 261 -6.46 25.92 -15.82
CA GLY A 261 -7.80 25.46 -16.19
C GLY A 261 -8.87 25.68 -15.12
N ALA A 262 -9.92 24.86 -15.17
CA ALA A 262 -10.93 24.82 -14.12
C ALA A 262 -10.40 24.16 -12.83
N GLY A 263 -9.43 23.26 -12.96
CA GLY A 263 -8.71 22.63 -11.87
C GLY A 263 -7.49 21.90 -12.42
N ASP A 264 -6.31 22.08 -11.82
CA ASP A 264 -5.07 21.49 -12.31
C ASP A 264 -4.58 20.41 -11.34
N ILE A 265 -3.82 19.45 -11.86
CA ILE A 265 -3.11 18.50 -11.00
C ILE A 265 -2.01 19.27 -10.28
N PHE A 266 -1.89 19.08 -8.98
CA PHE A 266 -0.67 19.45 -8.27
C PHE A 266 0.17 18.21 -7.97
N VAL A 267 1.49 18.40 -7.95
CA VAL A 267 2.44 17.45 -7.38
C VAL A 267 3.33 18.20 -6.41
N ALA A 268 3.25 17.83 -5.13
CA ALA A 268 3.99 18.47 -4.05
C ALA A 268 4.88 17.45 -3.33
N LYS A 269 6.12 17.84 -3.05
CA LYS A 269 7.03 17.11 -2.18
C LYS A 269 7.26 17.93 -0.91
N LEU A 270 6.76 17.43 0.21
CA LEU A 270 6.98 17.99 1.54
C LEU A 270 8.19 17.33 2.18
N ASN A 271 9.06 18.13 2.80
CA ASN A 271 10.23 17.61 3.50
C ASN A 271 9.84 16.70 4.68
N ALA A 272 10.79 15.91 5.19
CA ALA A 272 10.52 14.93 6.24
C ALA A 272 9.99 15.50 7.57
N THR A 273 10.17 16.80 7.81
CA THR A 273 9.66 17.50 9.00
C THR A 273 8.29 18.14 8.78
N GLY A 274 7.74 18.08 7.57
CA GLY A 274 6.46 18.70 7.24
C GLY A 274 6.48 20.23 7.20
N SER A 275 7.67 20.84 7.16
CA SER A 275 7.86 22.27 7.42
C SER A 275 8.07 23.11 6.17
N ALA A 276 8.37 22.48 5.03
CA ALA A 276 8.63 23.15 3.77
C ALA A 276 8.38 22.22 2.59
N LEU A 277 7.99 22.82 1.46
CA LEU A 277 7.95 22.16 0.16
C LEU A 277 9.36 22.12 -0.43
N ASP A 278 9.88 20.93 -0.68
CA ASP A 278 11.10 20.73 -1.47
C ASP A 278 10.82 21.06 -2.94
N TYR A 279 9.64 20.66 -3.44
CA TYR A 279 9.06 21.21 -4.66
C TYR A 279 7.53 21.18 -4.62
N ALA A 280 6.89 22.03 -5.41
CA ALA A 280 5.49 21.92 -5.77
C ALA A 280 5.26 22.53 -7.16
N THR A 281 4.55 21.79 -8.01
CA THR A 281 4.31 22.12 -9.42
C THR A 281 2.88 21.79 -9.81
N PHE A 282 2.39 22.45 -10.85
CA PHE A 282 1.23 21.95 -11.60
C PHE A 282 1.66 20.94 -12.67
N VAL A 283 0.71 20.10 -13.07
CA VAL A 283 0.74 19.27 -14.27
C VAL A 283 -0.66 19.32 -14.87
N GLY A 284 -0.80 19.63 -16.16
CA GLY A 284 -2.13 19.77 -16.75
C GLY A 284 -2.17 20.77 -17.89
N GLY A 285 -3.38 20.95 -18.42
CA GLY A 285 -3.71 21.76 -19.57
C GLY A 285 -4.58 22.97 -19.26
N ASP A 286 -5.39 23.35 -20.25
CA ASP A 286 -6.37 24.43 -20.16
C ASP A 286 -7.77 23.98 -19.70
N ALA A 287 -7.94 22.69 -19.42
CA ALA A 287 -9.18 22.09 -18.92
C ALA A 287 -9.03 21.64 -17.46
N GLY A 288 -10.01 20.91 -16.92
CA GLY A 288 -9.86 20.30 -15.61
C GLY A 288 -9.12 18.96 -15.67
N ASP A 289 -8.09 18.81 -14.85
CA ASP A 289 -7.25 17.61 -14.73
C ASP A 289 -7.21 17.10 -13.28
N ARG A 290 -7.06 15.79 -13.09
CA ARG A 290 -7.06 15.16 -11.76
C ARG A 290 -5.92 14.18 -11.58
N GLY A 291 -5.10 14.40 -10.54
CA GLY A 291 -4.10 13.44 -10.10
C GLY A 291 -4.74 12.43 -9.16
N LEU A 292 -4.74 11.15 -9.54
CA LEU A 292 -5.44 10.10 -8.79
C LEU A 292 -4.50 9.18 -8.02
N ALA A 293 -3.28 8.95 -8.52
CA ALA A 293 -2.29 8.13 -7.81
C ALA A 293 -0.89 8.68 -7.99
N ILE A 294 -0.03 8.44 -7.00
CA ILE A 294 1.38 8.80 -7.03
C ILE A 294 2.24 7.65 -6.51
N ALA A 295 3.35 7.40 -7.18
CA ALA A 295 4.43 6.51 -6.73
C ALA A 295 5.77 7.23 -6.83
N VAL A 296 6.77 6.79 -6.07
CA VAL A 296 8.11 7.39 -6.04
C VAL A 296 9.18 6.31 -6.19
N ASP A 297 10.20 6.56 -7.01
CA ASP A 297 11.37 5.67 -7.13
C ASP A 297 12.48 6.03 -6.12
N GLU A 298 13.50 5.16 -6.02
CA GLU A 298 14.64 5.38 -5.11
C GLU A 298 15.47 6.65 -5.44
N SER A 299 15.32 7.20 -6.65
CA SER A 299 15.96 8.47 -7.02
C SER A 299 15.17 9.70 -6.56
N GLY A 300 13.95 9.49 -6.05
CA GLY A 300 13.01 10.55 -5.67
C GLY A 300 12.19 11.09 -6.83
N ALA A 301 12.13 10.40 -7.97
CA ALA A 301 11.30 10.81 -9.09
C ALA A 301 9.85 10.37 -8.84
N ALA A 302 8.91 11.30 -9.03
CA ALA A 302 7.48 11.05 -8.85
C ALA A 302 6.83 10.56 -10.14
N TYR A 303 5.97 9.57 -10.02
CA TYR A 303 5.16 8.98 -11.08
C TYR A 303 3.70 9.24 -10.74
N VAL A 304 2.97 9.91 -11.61
CA VAL A 304 1.59 10.32 -11.37
C VAL A 304 0.70 9.76 -12.48
N THR A 305 -0.45 9.23 -12.09
CA THR A 305 -1.53 8.85 -13.01
C THR A 305 -2.82 9.56 -12.63
N GLY A 306 -3.71 9.69 -13.60
CA GLY A 306 -5.00 10.31 -13.37
C GLY A 306 -5.76 10.56 -14.66
N GLU A 307 -6.73 11.47 -14.59
CA GLU A 307 -7.65 11.82 -15.68
C GLU A 307 -7.30 13.22 -16.21
N ALA A 308 -7.30 13.36 -17.54
CA ALA A 308 -7.08 14.62 -18.23
C ALA A 308 -8.29 14.96 -19.12
N GLY A 309 -8.84 16.18 -19.02
CA GLY A 309 -9.78 16.70 -20.03
C GLY A 309 -11.22 17.08 -19.62
N TRP A 310 -11.46 17.59 -18.41
CA TRP A 310 -12.77 18.21 -18.12
C TRP A 310 -12.95 19.52 -18.92
N GLY A 311 -13.38 19.41 -20.18
CA GLY A 311 -13.59 20.52 -21.13
C GLY A 311 -12.82 20.31 -22.45
N TRP A 312 -13.48 20.48 -23.60
CA TRP A 312 -12.89 20.29 -24.94
C TRP A 312 -12.90 21.61 -25.76
N PRO A 313 -11.87 21.93 -26.56
CA PRO A 313 -10.59 21.21 -26.79
C PRO A 313 -9.62 21.32 -25.59
N HIS A 314 -8.63 20.42 -25.52
CA HIS A 314 -7.73 20.28 -24.37
C HIS A 314 -6.26 20.09 -24.76
N GLU A 315 -5.33 20.77 -24.08
CA GLU A 315 -3.89 20.57 -24.21
C GLU A 315 -3.24 20.02 -22.93
N PHE A 316 -3.12 18.69 -22.77
CA PHE A 316 -2.30 18.09 -21.71
C PHE A 316 -0.82 17.97 -22.12
N PRO A 317 0.16 18.21 -21.22
CA PRO A 317 1.57 18.10 -21.57
C PRO A 317 2.00 16.66 -21.86
N THR A 318 2.51 16.42 -23.08
CA THR A 318 3.12 15.15 -23.49
C THR A 318 4.59 15.34 -23.88
N THR A 319 5.40 14.30 -23.70
CA THR A 319 6.82 14.35 -24.09
C THR A 319 7.05 13.89 -25.53
N PRO A 320 8.09 14.40 -26.23
CA PRO A 320 8.45 13.89 -27.56
C PRO A 320 8.68 12.38 -27.55
N GLY A 321 8.04 11.66 -28.49
CA GLY A 321 8.15 10.19 -28.58
C GLY A 321 7.33 9.43 -27.53
N ALA A 322 6.42 10.10 -26.82
CA ALA A 322 5.42 9.44 -25.98
C ALA A 322 4.60 8.40 -26.76
N PHE A 323 4.12 7.38 -26.04
CA PHE A 323 3.36 6.27 -26.58
C PHE A 323 2.07 6.76 -27.26
N ASP A 324 1.39 7.69 -26.60
CA ASP A 324 0.25 8.43 -27.11
C ASP A 324 0.37 9.92 -26.80
N ARG A 325 -0.03 10.73 -27.77
CA ARG A 325 0.06 12.20 -27.76
C ARG A 325 -1.25 12.87 -28.17
N SER A 326 -2.25 12.13 -28.62
CA SER A 326 -3.57 12.67 -28.93
C SER A 326 -4.47 12.51 -27.72
N HIS A 327 -5.18 13.58 -27.39
CA HIS A 327 -6.31 13.52 -26.48
C HIS A 327 -7.53 13.14 -27.32
N ASP A 328 -8.01 11.90 -27.18
CA ASP A 328 -8.99 11.27 -28.07
C ASP A 328 -10.28 10.91 -27.31
N GLY A 329 -10.92 11.89 -26.66
CA GLY A 329 -12.15 11.67 -25.89
C GLY A 329 -12.57 12.92 -25.10
N TYR A 330 -13.46 12.75 -24.11
CA TYR A 330 -13.66 13.76 -23.07
C TYR A 330 -12.62 13.61 -21.95
N ASP A 331 -12.49 12.41 -21.38
CA ASP A 331 -11.52 12.10 -20.31
C ASP A 331 -10.54 11.04 -20.82
N ASP A 332 -9.23 11.31 -20.75
CA ASP A 332 -8.18 10.31 -21.03
C ASP A 332 -7.34 10.05 -19.78
N ALA A 333 -7.02 8.78 -19.53
CA ALA A 333 -6.04 8.46 -18.50
C ALA A 333 -4.63 8.87 -18.94
N PHE A 334 -3.79 9.32 -18.01
CA PHE A 334 -2.40 9.66 -18.29
C PHE A 334 -1.43 8.94 -17.36
N VAL A 335 -0.17 8.89 -17.77
CA VAL A 335 0.96 8.67 -16.87
C VAL A 335 2.06 9.70 -17.13
N VAL A 336 2.54 10.30 -16.05
CA VAL A 336 3.60 11.30 -16.02
C VAL A 336 4.70 10.84 -15.09
N LYS A 337 5.96 11.04 -15.48
CA LYS A 337 7.11 10.98 -14.58
C LYS A 337 7.76 12.36 -14.48
N LEU A 338 7.79 12.92 -13.28
CA LEU A 338 8.56 14.12 -12.94
C LEU A 338 9.99 13.73 -12.51
N ASN A 339 10.96 14.58 -12.82
CA ASN A 339 12.31 14.42 -12.27
C ASN A 339 12.31 14.66 -10.74
N PRO A 340 13.36 14.23 -10.01
CA PRO A 340 13.39 14.38 -8.54
C PRO A 340 13.33 15.82 -8.01
N ALA A 341 13.60 16.80 -8.87
CA ALA A 341 13.52 18.22 -8.53
C ALA A 341 12.14 18.84 -8.84
N GLY A 342 11.18 18.07 -9.38
CA GLY A 342 9.88 18.57 -9.81
C GLY A 342 9.93 19.64 -10.91
N SER A 343 11.05 19.72 -11.65
CA SER A 343 11.34 20.82 -12.59
C SER A 343 11.10 20.47 -14.06
N ALA A 344 10.93 19.19 -14.37
CA ALA A 344 10.68 18.74 -15.73
C ALA A 344 9.99 17.36 -15.76
N LEU A 345 9.18 17.14 -16.79
CA LEU A 345 8.67 15.82 -17.15
C LEU A 345 9.81 15.02 -17.81
N VAL A 346 10.13 13.87 -17.24
CA VAL A 346 11.02 12.87 -17.85
C VAL A 346 10.28 12.16 -19.00
N TYR A 347 9.03 11.80 -18.75
CA TYR A 347 8.09 11.37 -19.78
C TYR A 347 6.66 11.72 -19.36
N ALA A 348 5.78 11.87 -20.34
CA ALA A 348 4.34 12.06 -20.17
C ALA A 348 3.61 11.54 -21.41
N THR A 349 2.60 10.70 -21.20
CA THR A 349 1.83 10.03 -22.25
C THR A 349 0.41 9.79 -21.78
N PHE A 350 -0.53 9.77 -22.72
CA PHE A 350 -1.86 9.22 -22.47
C PHE A 350 -1.84 7.69 -22.46
N LEU A 351 -2.88 7.13 -21.85
CA LEU A 351 -3.20 5.71 -21.73
C LEU A 351 -4.69 5.57 -22.11
N GLY A 352 -4.99 5.18 -23.34
CA GLY A 352 -6.39 5.15 -23.78
C GLY A 352 -6.56 4.70 -25.24
N GLY A 353 -7.82 4.57 -25.65
CA GLY A 353 -8.26 4.42 -27.02
C GLY A 353 -8.86 5.72 -27.53
N SER A 354 -9.88 5.64 -28.38
CA SER A 354 -10.54 6.82 -28.97
C SER A 354 -11.89 7.17 -28.32
N ASN A 355 -12.09 6.76 -27.07
CA ASN A 355 -13.32 7.01 -26.29
C ASN A 355 -12.91 7.43 -24.87
N ASP A 356 -13.90 7.72 -24.02
CA ASP A 356 -13.61 8.09 -22.63
C ASP A 356 -13.02 6.93 -21.83
N GLU A 357 -11.88 7.17 -21.16
CA GLU A 357 -11.23 6.23 -20.25
C GLU A 357 -10.97 6.85 -18.86
N ARG A 358 -11.32 6.11 -17.80
CA ARG A 358 -11.15 6.48 -16.39
C ARG A 358 -10.39 5.40 -15.62
#